data_AF-A0A423W272-F1
#
_entry.id   AF-A0A423W272-F1
#
_cell.length_a   1.000
_cell.length_b   1.000
_cell.length_c   1.000
_cell.angle_alpha   90.00
_cell.angle_beta   90.00
_cell.angle_gamma   90.00
#
_symmetry.space_group_name_H-M   'P 1'
#
loop_
_entity.id
_entity.type
_entity.pdbx_description
1 polymer ?
#
loop_
_entity_poly.entity_id
_entity_poly.type
_entity_poly.pdbx_seq_one_letter_code
_entity_poly.pdbx_strand_id
1 'polypeptide(L)'
;MKQESKTPEEITDELLFKTSLDEFITRREKRDPTDLVWESDGCTHAPDNPMGFNFLPACQRHDFGYRNYRAQNRLTKATKKEINKQFKNDLHGICHRYLLRRPACKITATLFYEAVKHNHIDDDALARLD
;
A
#
# COMPACT_ATOMS: atom_id res chain seq x y z
N MET A 1 21.67 27.50 -2.18
CA MET A 1 20.72 26.83 -3.08
C MET A 1 19.46 26.58 -2.29
N LYS A 2 18.31 27.16 -2.68
CA LYS A 2 17.04 26.87 -2.01
C LYS A 2 16.58 25.51 -2.50
N GLN A 3 16.46 24.54 -1.60
CA GLN A 3 15.88 23.25 -1.92
C GLN A 3 14.38 23.48 -2.07
N GLU A 4 13.84 23.31 -3.29
CA GLU A 4 12.40 23.39 -3.50
C GLU A 4 11.70 22.32 -2.65
N SER A 5 10.66 22.74 -1.95
CA SER A 5 9.78 21.86 -1.18
C SER A 5 9.05 20.93 -2.16
N LYS A 6 9.07 19.63 -1.89
CA LYS A 6 8.30 18.64 -2.66
C LYS A 6 6.80 18.93 -2.58
N THR A 7 6.05 18.62 -3.63
CA THR A 7 4.58 18.67 -3.60
C THR A 7 3.99 17.50 -2.82
N PRO A 8 2.72 17.57 -2.36
CA PRO A 8 2.05 16.43 -1.72
C PRO A 8 2.06 15.14 -2.56
N GLU A 9 1.92 15.26 -3.88
CA GLU A 9 2.00 14.13 -4.82
C GLU A 9 3.39 13.51 -4.84
N GLU A 10 4.44 14.34 -4.92
CA GLU A 10 5.82 13.86 -4.90
C GLU A 10 6.18 13.15 -3.59
N ILE A 11 5.69 13.67 -2.45
CA ILE A 11 5.87 13.05 -1.14
C ILE A 11 5.09 11.72 -1.06
N THR A 12 3.87 11.68 -1.60
CA THR A 12 3.08 10.44 -1.67
C THR A 12 3.83 9.36 -2.45
N ASP A 13 4.41 9.71 -3.60
CA ASP A 13 5.12 8.77 -4.46
C ASP A 13 6.44 8.31 -3.85
N GLU A 14 7.13 9.20 -3.14
CA GLU A 14 8.31 8.85 -2.35
C GLU A 14 7.97 7.83 -1.27
N LEU A 15 6.98 8.13 -0.43
CA LEU A 15 6.56 7.28 0.68
C LEU A 15 6.06 5.89 0.23
N LEU A 16 5.45 5.81 -0.95
CA LEU A 16 5.00 4.56 -1.55
C LEU A 16 6.15 3.75 -2.14
N PHE A 17 6.94 4.33 -3.03
CA PHE A 17 7.78 3.57 -3.96
C PHE A 17 9.28 3.68 -3.69
N LYS A 18 9.72 4.68 -2.92
CA LYS A 18 11.14 4.97 -2.67
C LYS A 18 11.53 4.79 -1.21
N THR A 19 10.56 4.73 -0.32
CA THR A 19 10.76 4.54 1.11
C THR A 19 10.66 3.06 1.49
N SER A 20 11.52 2.60 2.41
CA SER A 20 11.39 1.25 2.98
C SER A 20 10.07 1.11 3.75
N LEU A 21 9.54 -0.11 3.90
CA LEU A 21 8.29 -0.29 4.62
C LEU A 21 8.41 0.16 6.10
N ASP A 22 9.55 -0.10 6.74
CA ASP A 22 9.79 0.30 8.13
C ASP A 22 9.84 1.83 8.30
N GLU A 23 10.50 2.53 7.36
CA GLU A 23 10.51 4.00 7.37
C GLU A 23 9.12 4.55 7.09
N PHE A 24 8.37 3.98 6.13
CA PHE A 24 6.98 4.38 5.90
C PHE A 24 6.13 4.27 7.18
N ILE A 25 6.26 3.19 7.94
CA ILE A 25 5.52 3.03 9.21
C ILE A 25 5.94 4.08 10.23
N THR A 26 7.24 4.38 10.33
CA THR A 26 7.73 5.46 11.20
C THR A 26 7.12 6.81 10.84
N ARG A 27 7.02 7.13 9.54
CA ARG A 27 6.37 8.35 9.03
C ARG A 27 4.86 8.34 9.30
N ARG A 28 4.23 7.19 9.09
CA ARG A 28 2.81 6.95 9.32
C ARG A 28 2.41 7.20 10.76
N GLU A 29 3.15 6.67 11.73
CA GLU A 29 2.87 6.82 13.16
C GLU A 29 2.87 8.29 13.59
N LYS A 30 3.69 9.11 12.92
CA LYS A 30 3.78 10.55 13.13
C LYS A 30 2.82 11.37 12.28
N ARG A 31 2.13 10.74 11.31
CA ARG A 31 1.33 11.41 10.27
C ARG A 31 2.13 12.52 9.60
N ASP A 32 3.33 12.21 9.15
CA ASP A 32 4.28 13.21 8.64
C ASP A 32 4.53 13.04 7.12
N PRO A 33 4.09 14.00 6.28
CA PRO A 33 3.47 15.27 6.63
C PRO A 33 1.96 15.16 6.92
N THR A 34 1.41 16.10 7.68
CA THR A 34 0.04 16.02 8.24
C THR A 34 -1.07 16.27 7.22
N ASP A 35 -0.73 16.80 6.05
CA ASP A 35 -1.63 17.17 4.97
C ASP A 35 -1.92 16.01 4.00
N LEU A 36 -1.30 14.85 4.18
CA LEU A 36 -1.63 13.62 3.47
C LEU A 36 -2.70 12.80 4.18
N VAL A 37 -3.36 11.93 3.44
CA VAL A 37 -4.42 11.05 3.95
C VAL A 37 -3.78 9.82 4.62
N TRP A 38 -3.89 9.73 5.94
CA TRP A 38 -3.26 8.67 6.76
C TRP A 38 -4.26 7.68 7.35
N GLU A 39 -5.55 7.88 7.13
CA GLU A 39 -6.63 6.96 7.51
C GLU A 39 -6.39 5.60 6.86
N SER A 40 -6.62 4.53 7.61
CA SER A 40 -6.48 3.15 7.13
C SER A 40 -7.36 2.27 7.98
N ASP A 41 -8.13 1.44 7.31
CA ASP A 41 -8.87 0.31 7.85
C ASP A 41 -8.02 -0.97 7.85
N GLY A 42 -6.78 -0.88 7.37
CA GLY A 42 -5.79 -1.95 7.44
C GLY A 42 -6.20 -3.11 6.55
N CYS A 43 -6.11 -4.33 7.04
CA CYS A 43 -6.42 -5.51 6.24
C CYS A 43 -7.91 -5.92 6.32
N THR A 44 -8.83 -5.00 6.60
CA THR A 44 -10.26 -5.31 6.83
C THR A 44 -10.92 -6.00 5.63
N HIS A 45 -10.50 -5.65 4.41
CA HIS A 45 -11.00 -6.25 3.17
C HIS A 45 -10.08 -7.35 2.61
N ALA A 46 -9.06 -7.76 3.38
CA ALA A 46 -8.17 -8.84 2.98
C ALA A 46 -8.75 -10.21 3.34
N PRO A 47 -8.30 -11.30 2.69
CA PRO A 47 -8.65 -12.66 3.09
C PRO A 47 -8.23 -12.97 4.53
N ASP A 48 -8.82 -14.01 5.09
CA ASP A 48 -8.42 -14.54 6.40
C ASP A 48 -6.92 -14.83 6.44
N ASN A 49 -6.29 -14.50 7.57
CA ASN A 49 -4.88 -14.74 7.85
C ASN A 49 -4.72 -15.71 9.03
N PRO A 50 -5.14 -16.98 8.90
CA PRO A 50 -5.11 -17.96 10.00
C PRO A 50 -3.67 -18.27 10.45
N MET A 51 -2.69 -17.95 9.61
CA MET A 51 -1.27 -18.14 9.90
C MET A 51 -0.66 -16.97 10.70
N GLY A 52 -1.38 -15.86 10.89
CA GLY A 52 -0.96 -14.76 11.77
C GLY A 52 0.30 -14.03 11.31
N PHE A 53 0.54 -13.91 10.00
CA PHE A 53 1.65 -13.10 9.49
C PHE A 53 1.32 -11.60 9.63
N ASN A 54 2.27 -10.77 10.07
CA ASN A 54 2.00 -9.36 10.29
C ASN A 54 1.99 -8.57 8.96
N PHE A 55 0.89 -8.64 8.22
CA PHE A 55 0.67 -7.91 6.97
C PHE A 55 0.06 -6.52 7.14
N LEU A 56 -0.30 -6.14 8.38
CA LEU A 56 -0.87 -4.82 8.66
C LEU A 56 -0.03 -3.66 8.11
N PRO A 57 1.32 -3.64 8.22
CA PRO A 57 2.13 -2.59 7.62
C PRO A 57 1.95 -2.45 6.10
N ALA A 58 1.86 -3.57 5.38
CA ALA A 58 1.65 -3.57 3.93
C ALA A 58 0.26 -3.05 3.57
N CYS A 59 -0.78 -3.49 4.30
CA CYS A 59 -2.15 -3.00 4.10
C CYS A 59 -2.24 -1.49 4.35
N GLN A 60 -1.61 -0.98 5.41
CA GLN A 60 -1.58 0.45 5.71
C GLN A 60 -0.90 1.28 4.61
N ARG A 61 0.17 0.76 3.99
CA ARG A 61 0.81 1.45 2.85
C ARG A 61 -0.04 1.40 1.59
N HIS A 62 -0.74 0.29 1.36
CA HIS A 62 -1.69 0.15 0.26
C HIS A 62 -2.85 1.15 0.38
N ASP A 63 -3.47 1.24 1.56
CA ASP A 63 -4.53 2.21 1.87
C ASP A 63 -4.06 3.64 1.66
N PHE A 64 -2.86 3.97 2.16
CA PHE A 64 -2.24 5.29 1.99
C PHE A 64 -2.15 5.66 0.51
N GLY A 65 -1.65 4.75 -0.33
CA GLY A 65 -1.55 5.01 -1.76
C GLY A 65 -2.92 5.21 -2.40
N TYR A 66 -3.86 4.32 -2.12
CA TYR A 66 -5.21 4.39 -2.69
C TYR A 66 -5.94 5.68 -2.34
N ARG A 67 -5.91 6.06 -1.06
CA ARG A 67 -6.62 7.23 -0.53
C ARG A 67 -6.00 8.54 -1.02
N ASN A 68 -4.66 8.65 -1.01
CA ASN A 68 -4.00 9.85 -1.50
C ASN A 68 -4.14 10.01 -3.02
N TYR A 69 -3.94 8.94 -3.81
CA TYR A 69 -4.14 9.01 -5.26
C TYR A 69 -5.58 9.38 -5.62
N ARG A 70 -6.57 8.90 -4.87
CA ARG A 70 -7.97 9.29 -5.04
C ARG A 70 -8.20 10.77 -4.71
N ALA A 71 -7.70 11.24 -3.55
CA ALA A 71 -7.83 12.64 -3.13
C ALA A 71 -7.10 13.62 -4.08
N GLN A 72 -6.01 13.15 -4.69
CA GLN A 72 -5.19 13.90 -5.65
C GLN A 72 -5.69 13.75 -7.10
N ASN A 73 -6.87 13.15 -7.33
CA ASN A 73 -7.49 12.96 -8.65
C ASN A 73 -6.58 12.26 -9.69
N ARG A 74 -5.76 11.32 -9.23
CA ARG A 74 -4.78 10.60 -10.07
C ARG A 74 -4.83 9.08 -9.90
N LEU A 75 -5.86 8.57 -9.23
CA LEU A 75 -6.15 7.14 -9.20
C LEU A 75 -6.76 6.73 -10.53
N THR A 76 -5.97 6.03 -11.35
CA THR A 76 -6.36 5.43 -12.64
C THR A 76 -6.10 3.93 -12.57
N LYS A 77 -6.53 3.17 -13.58
CA LYS A 77 -6.20 1.73 -13.66
C LYS A 77 -4.68 1.48 -13.64
N ALA A 78 -3.91 2.36 -14.28
CA ALA A 78 -2.46 2.25 -14.33
C ALA A 78 -1.82 2.49 -12.95
N THR A 79 -2.23 3.55 -12.26
CA THR A 79 -1.66 3.87 -10.94
C THR A 79 -2.14 2.89 -9.85
N LYS A 80 -3.39 2.42 -9.93
CA LYS A 80 -3.89 1.29 -9.12
C LYS A 80 -3.00 0.05 -9.27
N LYS A 81 -2.60 -0.29 -10.50
CA LYS A 81 -1.73 -1.44 -10.76
C LYS A 81 -0.35 -1.29 -10.11
N GLU A 82 0.24 -0.10 -10.15
CA GLU A 82 1.53 0.16 -9.48
C GLU A 82 1.39 0.12 -7.95
N ILE A 83 0.32 0.66 -7.37
CA ILE A 83 0.03 0.56 -5.92
C ILE A 83 -0.11 -0.91 -5.51
N ASN A 84 -0.89 -1.71 -6.26
CA ASN A 84 -1.07 -3.13 -5.99
C ASN A 84 0.25 -3.91 -6.12
N LYS A 85 1.12 -3.53 -7.06
CA LYS A 85 2.46 -4.12 -7.21
C LYS A 85 3.37 -3.79 -6.02
N GLN A 86 3.34 -2.56 -5.53
CA GLN A 86 4.07 -2.19 -4.32
C GLN A 86 3.58 -2.99 -3.10
N PHE A 87 2.25 -3.15 -2.94
CA PHE A 87 1.67 -3.99 -1.89
C PHE A 87 2.18 -5.44 -1.94
N LYS A 88 2.24 -6.05 -3.13
CA LYS A 88 2.84 -7.38 -3.31
C LYS A 88 4.29 -7.43 -2.83
N ASN A 89 5.09 -6.42 -3.20
CA ASN A 89 6.49 -6.34 -2.78
C ASN A 89 6.61 -6.27 -1.26
N ASP A 90 5.71 -5.54 -0.60
CA ASP A 90 5.72 -5.36 0.86
C ASP A 90 5.37 -6.64 1.60
N LEU A 91 4.30 -7.31 1.17
CA LEU A 91 3.91 -8.60 1.72
C LEU A 91 5.05 -9.63 1.60
N HIS A 92 5.68 -9.69 0.42
CA HIS A 92 6.82 -10.58 0.18
C HIS A 92 8.05 -10.16 1.02
N GLY A 93 8.28 -8.86 1.18
CA GLY A 93 9.33 -8.27 2.02
C GLY A 93 9.19 -8.71 3.48
N ILE A 94 7.97 -8.64 4.03
CA ILE A 94 7.65 -9.10 5.38
C ILE A 94 8.01 -10.58 5.58
N CYS A 95 7.81 -11.42 4.55
CA CYS A 95 8.14 -12.85 4.62
C CYS A 95 9.62 -13.16 4.83
N HIS A 96 10.53 -12.20 4.64
CA HIS A 96 11.93 -12.40 4.96
C HIS A 96 12.17 -12.61 6.47
N ARG A 97 11.31 -12.06 7.34
CA ARG A 97 11.38 -12.17 8.80
C ARG A 97 11.00 -13.55 9.33
N TYR A 98 10.24 -14.32 8.55
CA TYR A 98 9.70 -15.61 8.97
C TYR A 98 10.53 -16.78 8.43
N LEU A 99 11.77 -16.97 8.87
CA LEU A 99 12.72 -17.92 8.26
C LEU A 99 12.13 -19.33 8.00
N LEU A 100 11.59 -19.98 9.04
CA LEU A 100 11.01 -21.33 8.94
C LEU A 100 9.63 -21.36 8.28
N ARG A 101 8.90 -20.24 8.31
CA ARG A 101 7.52 -20.13 7.79
C ARG A 101 7.44 -19.35 6.49
N ARG A 102 8.59 -19.05 5.86
CA ARG A 102 8.71 -18.19 4.68
C ARG A 102 7.88 -18.70 3.50
N PRO A 103 7.84 -20.01 3.18
CA PRO A 103 6.98 -20.51 2.12
C PRO A 103 5.49 -20.25 2.40
N ALA A 104 5.02 -20.57 3.60
CA ALA A 104 3.63 -20.34 4.01
C ALA A 104 3.27 -18.84 4.00
N CYS A 105 4.21 -17.98 4.43
CA CYS A 105 4.04 -16.53 4.35
C CYS A 105 3.87 -16.07 2.91
N LYS A 106 4.72 -16.52 1.97
CA LYS A 106 4.63 -16.13 0.55
C LYS A 106 3.33 -16.59 -0.10
N ILE A 107 2.82 -17.77 0.28
CA ILE A 107 1.51 -18.25 -0.18
C ILE A 107 0.40 -17.31 0.32
N THR A 108 0.39 -17.01 1.61
CA THR A 108 -0.60 -16.09 2.21
C THR A 108 -0.51 -14.68 1.60
N ALA A 109 0.71 -14.17 1.39
CA ALA A 109 0.97 -12.91 0.70
C ALA A 109 0.41 -12.89 -0.73
N THR A 110 0.52 -14.02 -1.46
CA THR A 110 -0.04 -14.13 -2.81
C THR A 110 -1.57 -14.05 -2.77
N LEU A 111 -2.22 -14.70 -1.80
CA LEU A 111 -3.68 -14.61 -1.62
C LEU A 111 -4.14 -13.17 -1.34
N PHE A 112 -3.41 -12.45 -0.47
CA PHE A 112 -3.68 -11.03 -0.19
C PHE A 112 -3.57 -10.18 -1.45
N TYR A 113 -2.51 -10.38 -2.25
CA TYR A 113 -2.33 -9.65 -3.51
C TYR A 113 -3.42 -9.95 -4.55
N GLU A 114 -3.79 -11.21 -4.73
CA GLU A 114 -4.83 -11.57 -5.70
C GLU A 114 -6.21 -11.01 -5.31
N ALA A 115 -6.52 -10.93 -4.01
CA ALA A 115 -7.76 -10.31 -3.55
C ALA A 115 -7.88 -8.83 -3.97
N VAL A 116 -6.83 -8.02 -3.80
CA VAL A 116 -6.86 -6.60 -4.20
C VAL A 116 -6.77 -6.41 -5.71
N LYS A 117 -6.10 -7.32 -6.42
CA LYS A 117 -5.99 -7.31 -7.88
C LYS A 117 -7.34 -7.55 -8.56
N HIS A 118 -8.19 -8.38 -7.97
CA HIS A 118 -9.51 -8.74 -8.49
C HIS A 118 -10.65 -7.94 -7.83
N ASN A 119 -10.36 -6.86 -7.10
CA ASN A 119 -11.40 -6.02 -6.51
C ASN A 119 -12.14 -5.20 -7.57
N HIS A 120 -13.27 -5.75 -8.04
CA HIS A 120 -14.12 -5.19 -9.09
C HIS A 120 -14.82 -3.88 -8.70
N ILE A 121 -15.07 -3.65 -7.41
CA ILE A 121 -15.78 -2.44 -6.93
C ILE A 121 -15.03 -1.16 -7.35
N ASP A 122 -13.70 -1.19 -7.22
CA ASP A 122 -12.88 -0.05 -7.63
C ASP A 122 -12.69 0.01 -9.15
N ASP A 123 -12.67 -1.12 -9.85
CA ASP A 123 -12.50 -1.13 -11.31
C ASP A 123 -13.69 -0.47 -12.02
N ASP A 124 -14.91 -0.71 -11.54
CA ASP A 124 -16.13 -0.08 -12.05
C ASP A 124 -16.15 1.43 -11.79
N ALA A 125 -15.64 1.86 -10.64
CA ALA A 125 -15.50 3.28 -10.30
C ALA A 125 -14.46 3.97 -11.19
N LEU A 126 -13.33 3.32 -11.46
CA LEU A 126 -12.27 3.84 -12.31
C LEU A 126 -12.64 3.86 -13.80
N ALA A 127 -13.42 2.88 -14.26
CA ALA A 127 -13.89 2.84 -15.65
C ALA A 127 -14.82 4.00 -16.04
N ARG A 128 -15.35 4.76 -15.07
CA ARG A 128 -16.17 5.97 -15.32
C ARG A 128 -15.35 7.25 -15.42
N LEU A 129 -14.05 7.19 -15.17
CA LEU A 129 -13.12 8.32 -15.19
C LEU A 129 -12.16 8.30 -16.39
N ASP A 130 -12.10 7.18 -17.11
CA ASP A 130 -11.39 7.00 -18.39
C ASP A 130 -12.34 7.29 -19.57
#